data_AF-A0A8T3SUR3-F1
#
_entry.id   AF-A0A8T3SUR3-F1
#
_cell.length_a   1.000
_cell.length_b   1.000
_cell.length_c   1.000
_cell.angle_alpha   90.00
_cell.angle_beta   90.00
_cell.angle_gamma   90.00
#
_symmetry.space_group_name_H-M   'P 1'
#
loop_
_entity.id
_entity.type
_entity.pdbx_description
1 polymer ?
#
loop_
_entity_poly.entity_id
_entity_poly.type
_entity_poly.pdbx_seq_one_letter_code
_entity_poly.pdbx_strand_id
1 'polypeptide(L)'
;MTHPAFRQPRHSGWGYDEGRKLTYRRIDAYLGEMAVPMKSLGGGLPTRSFHRPISAYVNAFADAGFAIDAMLEIPDLPLGRRPGKVARGDARANAEIPIFLGLRAVRR
;
A
#
# COMPACT_ATOMS: atom_id res chain seq x y z
N MET A 1 -2.69 5.51 5.34
CA MET A 1 -1.68 4.45 5.60
C MET A 1 -1.15 3.90 4.28
N THR A 2 0.00 3.23 4.24
CA THR A 2 0.41 2.47 3.03
C THR A 2 -0.62 1.41 2.73
N HIS A 3 -0.97 1.20 1.45
CA HIS A 3 -2.06 0.31 1.08
C HIS A 3 -1.73 -1.14 1.49
N PRO A 4 -2.51 -1.79 2.38
CA PRO A 4 -2.14 -3.10 2.90
C PRO A 4 -2.13 -4.18 1.82
N ALA A 5 -3.09 -4.15 0.89
CA ALA A 5 -3.17 -5.16 -0.17
C ALA A 5 -2.08 -5.03 -1.23
N PHE A 6 -1.60 -3.82 -1.53
CA PHE A 6 -0.76 -3.58 -2.71
C PHE A 6 0.65 -3.10 -2.39
N ARG A 7 0.91 -2.57 -1.18
CA ARG A 7 2.22 -1.99 -0.80
C ARG A 7 2.82 -2.63 0.45
N GLN A 8 2.52 -3.89 0.68
CA GLN A 8 3.15 -4.67 1.73
C GLN A 8 4.67 -4.77 1.51
N PRO A 9 5.51 -4.39 2.51
CA PRO A 9 6.96 -4.51 2.38
C PRO A 9 7.39 -5.96 2.12
N ARG A 10 8.31 -6.15 1.15
CA ARG A 10 8.93 -7.44 0.77
C ARG A 10 8.01 -8.53 0.21
N HIS A 11 6.71 -8.33 0.25
CA HIS A 11 5.69 -9.29 -0.21
C HIS A 11 4.73 -8.69 -1.24
N SER A 12 5.06 -7.50 -1.75
CA SER A 12 4.48 -6.99 -2.98
C SER A 12 5.54 -6.29 -3.83
N GLY A 13 5.38 -6.38 -5.15
CA GLY A 13 6.37 -5.87 -6.10
C GLY A 13 5.77 -5.50 -7.44
N TRP A 14 6.46 -4.63 -8.17
CA TRP A 14 6.15 -4.35 -9.56
C TRP A 14 6.74 -5.44 -10.45
N GLY A 15 5.99 -5.84 -11.47
CA GLY A 15 6.45 -6.73 -12.53
C GLY A 15 5.93 -6.25 -13.89
N TYR A 16 6.53 -6.76 -14.95
CA TYR A 16 6.09 -6.52 -16.32
C TYR A 16 5.70 -7.84 -16.96
N ASP A 17 4.57 -7.85 -17.66
CA ASP A 17 4.11 -8.99 -18.45
C ASP A 17 4.40 -8.70 -19.92
N GLU A 18 5.38 -9.40 -20.50
CA GLU A 18 5.80 -9.24 -21.89
C GLU A 18 4.69 -9.61 -22.89
N GLY A 19 3.89 -10.65 -22.58
CA GLY A 19 2.83 -11.12 -23.47
C GLY A 19 1.66 -10.15 -23.53
N ARG A 20 1.33 -9.55 -22.38
CA ARG A 20 0.22 -8.58 -22.26
C ARG A 20 0.67 -7.12 -22.39
N LYS A 21 1.98 -6.88 -22.47
CA LYS A 21 2.62 -5.57 -22.56
C LYS A 21 2.15 -4.59 -21.48
N LEU A 22 2.01 -5.07 -20.23
CA LEU A 22 1.50 -4.27 -19.12
C LEU A 22 2.31 -4.45 -17.85
N THR A 23 2.30 -3.41 -17.02
CA THR A 23 2.86 -3.46 -15.67
C THR A 23 1.80 -3.95 -14.69
N TYR A 24 2.17 -4.84 -13.79
CA TYR A 24 1.30 -5.35 -12.72
C TYR A 24 1.96 -5.24 -11.36
N ARG A 25 1.14 -5.39 -10.31
CA ARG A 25 1.59 -5.49 -8.93
C ARG A 25 1.39 -6.92 -8.43
N ARG A 26 2.49 -7.65 -8.21
CA ARG A 26 2.46 -8.99 -7.64
C ARG A 26 2.23 -8.90 -6.14
N ILE A 27 1.33 -9.73 -5.62
CA ILE A 27 1.08 -9.90 -4.18
C ILE A 27 1.47 -11.32 -3.80
N ASP A 28 2.48 -11.46 -2.95
CA ASP A 28 3.04 -12.77 -2.57
C ASP A 28 2.40 -13.31 -1.29
N ALA A 29 1.92 -12.42 -0.42
CA ALA A 29 1.18 -12.75 0.81
C ALA A 29 0.31 -11.54 1.20
N TYR A 30 -0.82 -11.75 1.88
CA TYR A 30 -1.69 -10.64 2.30
C TYR A 30 -2.40 -10.86 3.64
N LEU A 31 -3.02 -12.02 3.87
CA LEU A 31 -3.86 -12.22 5.06
C LEU A 31 -3.08 -12.34 6.36
N GLY A 32 -1.84 -12.84 6.33
CA GLY A 32 -1.02 -13.01 7.54
C GLY A 32 -0.45 -11.70 8.06
N GLU A 33 -0.51 -11.47 9.36
CA GLU A 33 0.15 -10.33 10.00
C GLU A 33 1.67 -10.51 10.02
N MET A 34 2.42 -9.43 9.76
CA MET A 34 3.89 -9.49 9.70
C MET A 34 4.54 -8.23 10.25
N ALA A 35 5.69 -8.40 10.90
CA ALA A 35 6.55 -7.33 11.36
C ALA A 35 7.87 -7.33 10.56
N VAL A 36 7.90 -6.54 9.49
CA VAL A 36 8.99 -6.51 8.52
C VAL A 36 10.05 -5.47 8.94
N PRO A 37 11.33 -5.87 9.11
CA PRO A 37 12.40 -4.91 9.40
C PRO A 37 12.67 -4.02 8.20
N MET A 38 12.79 -2.72 8.45
CA MET A 38 13.06 -1.69 7.44
C MET A 38 14.51 -1.23 7.56
N LYS A 39 15.09 -0.84 6.42
CA LYS A 39 16.43 -0.22 6.41
C LYS A 39 16.39 1.07 7.24
N SER A 40 17.49 1.33 7.95
CA SER A 40 17.71 2.63 8.56
C SER A 40 17.65 3.72 7.50
N LEU A 41 16.96 4.82 7.82
CA LEU A 41 16.98 6.05 7.03
C LEU A 41 17.89 7.05 7.73
N GLY A 42 18.85 7.63 7.00
CA GLY A 42 19.69 8.73 7.47
C GLY A 42 20.59 8.42 8.66
N GLY A 43 20.98 7.15 8.88
CA GLY A 43 21.85 6.75 9.99
C GLY A 43 21.12 6.52 11.33
N GLY A 44 19.79 6.59 11.35
CA GLY A 44 19.00 6.28 12.55
C GLY A 44 18.90 4.79 12.87
N LEU A 45 18.19 4.44 13.94
CA LEU A 45 17.91 3.04 14.27
C LEU A 45 17.00 2.38 13.21
N PRO A 46 17.17 1.08 12.93
CA PRO A 46 16.25 0.33 12.08
C PRO A 46 14.82 0.40 12.63
N THR A 47 13.85 0.67 11.76
CA THR A 47 12.43 0.65 12.13
C THR A 47 11.79 -0.68 11.69
N ARG A 48 10.60 -0.98 12.21
CA ARG A 48 9.79 -2.11 11.76
C ARG A 48 8.48 -1.60 11.17
N SER A 49 8.09 -2.18 10.04
CA SER A 49 6.78 -1.97 9.44
C SER A 49 5.87 -3.14 9.81
N PHE A 50 4.67 -2.83 10.28
CA PHE A 50 3.68 -3.83 10.67
C PHE A 50 2.60 -3.89 9.60
N HIS A 51 2.49 -5.06 8.97
CA HIS A 51 1.44 -5.36 8.00
C HIS A 51 0.26 -6.06 8.67
N ARG A 52 -0.95 -5.64 8.31
CA ARG A 52 -2.23 -6.29 8.66
C ARG A 52 -3.17 -6.17 7.46
N PRO A 53 -4.05 -7.14 7.19
CA PRO A 53 -5.03 -7.02 6.11
C PRO A 53 -6.04 -5.89 6.39
N ILE A 54 -6.70 -5.39 5.35
CA ILE A 54 -7.72 -4.31 5.48
C ILE A 54 -8.81 -4.70 6.47
N SER A 55 -9.23 -5.98 6.48
CA SER A 55 -10.22 -6.50 7.42
C SER A 55 -9.83 -6.30 8.88
N ALA A 56 -8.54 -6.42 9.22
CA ALA A 56 -8.07 -6.19 10.58
C ALA A 56 -8.30 -4.73 11.02
N TYR A 57 -8.09 -3.77 10.11
CA TYR A 57 -8.39 -2.36 10.39
C TYR A 57 -9.89 -2.12 10.50
N VAL A 58 -10.69 -2.67 9.57
CA VAL A 58 -12.16 -2.51 9.57
C VAL A 58 -12.77 -3.04 10.87
N ASN A 59 -12.40 -4.25 11.27
CA ASN A 59 -12.90 -4.88 12.49
C ASN A 59 -12.40 -4.13 13.74
N ALA A 60 -11.15 -3.69 13.77
CA ALA A 60 -10.63 -2.90 14.90
C ALA A 60 -11.37 -1.57 15.09
N PHE A 61 -11.79 -0.89 14.01
CA PHE A 61 -12.66 0.29 14.13
C PHE A 61 -14.02 -0.08 14.72
N ALA A 62 -14.63 -1.19 14.27
CA ALA A 62 -15.91 -1.65 14.79
C ALA A 62 -15.83 -1.99 16.29
N ASP A 63 -14.81 -2.74 16.71
CA ASP A 63 -14.55 -3.11 18.10
C ASP A 63 -14.31 -1.88 18.99
N ALA A 64 -13.69 -0.84 18.43
CA ALA A 64 -13.49 0.44 19.10
C ALA A 64 -14.75 1.35 19.13
N GLY A 65 -15.89 0.87 18.63
CA GLY A 65 -17.15 1.63 18.61
C GLY A 65 -17.22 2.67 17.49
N PHE A 66 -16.52 2.47 16.39
CA PHE A 66 -16.59 3.33 15.20
C PHE A 66 -17.23 2.60 14.01
N ALA A 67 -17.96 3.33 13.17
CA ALA A 67 -18.39 2.88 11.86
C ALA A 67 -17.51 3.53 10.79
N ILE A 68 -16.91 2.72 9.90
CA ILE A 68 -16.25 3.27 8.71
C ILE A 68 -17.34 3.72 7.74
N ASP A 69 -17.32 4.99 7.36
CA ASP A 69 -18.32 5.61 6.49
C ASP A 69 -17.74 6.06 5.13
N ALA A 70 -16.42 6.09 4.99
CA ALA A 70 -15.75 6.33 3.72
C ALA A 70 -14.38 5.65 3.65
N MET A 71 -13.99 5.32 2.42
CA MET A 71 -12.68 4.77 2.08
C MET A 71 -12.15 5.47 0.82
N LEU A 72 -10.85 5.78 0.83
CA LEU A 72 -10.14 6.36 -0.32
C LEU A 72 -8.93 5.50 -0.66
N GLU A 73 -8.86 5.04 -1.90
CA GLU A 73 -7.69 4.35 -2.44
C GLU A 73 -6.89 5.33 -3.31
N ILE A 74 -5.64 5.56 -2.93
CA ILE A 74 -4.83 6.63 -3.50
C ILE A 74 -3.65 6.00 -4.27
N PRO A 75 -3.59 6.18 -5.61
CA PRO A 75 -2.46 5.77 -6.42
C PRO A 75 -1.23 6.65 -6.18
N ASP A 76 -0.13 6.29 -6.82
CA ASP A 76 1.11 7.05 -6.67
C ASP A 76 1.03 8.33 -7.51
N LEU A 77 1.80 9.38 -7.18
CA LEU A 77 1.62 10.65 -7.89
C LEU A 77 1.95 10.49 -9.40
N PRO A 78 1.29 11.22 -10.29
CA PRO A 78 1.65 11.24 -11.70
C PRO A 78 3.14 11.55 -11.90
N LEU A 79 3.75 10.98 -12.95
CA LEU A 79 5.19 11.13 -13.22
C LEU A 79 5.65 12.59 -13.31
N GLY A 80 4.83 13.46 -13.91
CA GLY A 80 5.11 14.91 -14.00
C GLY A 80 5.19 15.62 -12.63
N ARG A 81 4.72 14.99 -11.54
CA ARG A 81 4.80 15.52 -10.18
C ARG A 81 5.88 14.84 -9.33
N ARG A 82 6.75 14.01 -9.94
CA ARG A 82 7.87 13.31 -9.29
C ARG A 82 9.21 13.59 -10.00
N PRO A 83 9.75 14.82 -9.90
CA PRO A 83 11.02 15.18 -10.52
C PRO A 83 12.13 14.22 -10.06
N GLY A 84 12.90 13.67 -11.01
CA GLY A 84 14.05 12.81 -10.73
C GLY A 84 13.74 11.37 -10.30
N LYS A 85 12.48 10.92 -10.29
CA LYS A 85 12.15 9.51 -10.05
C LYS A 85 11.70 8.82 -11.32
N VAL A 86 12.36 7.70 -11.65
CA VAL A 86 11.96 6.81 -12.74
C VAL A 86 10.61 6.19 -12.42
N ALA A 87 9.73 6.10 -13.43
CA ALA A 87 8.46 5.40 -13.33
C ALA A 87 8.70 3.95 -12.89
N ARG A 88 8.04 3.49 -11.82
CA ARG A 88 8.14 2.08 -11.37
C ARG A 88 7.14 1.14 -12.07
N GLY A 89 6.47 1.66 -13.10
CA GLY A 89 5.44 1.02 -13.90
C GLY A 89 5.00 1.95 -15.02
N ASP A 90 4.20 1.44 -15.96
CA ASP A 90 3.59 2.27 -16.99
C ASP A 90 2.59 3.30 -16.40
N ALA A 91 2.22 4.30 -17.20
CA ALA A 91 1.37 5.40 -16.76
C ALA A 91 0.01 4.93 -16.24
N ARG A 92 -0.55 3.87 -16.85
CA ARG A 92 -1.83 3.29 -16.46
C ARG A 92 -1.72 2.59 -15.12
N ALA A 93 -0.75 1.71 -14.95
CA ALA A 93 -0.56 0.98 -13.70
C ALA A 93 -0.26 1.92 -12.52
N ASN A 94 0.48 3.01 -12.74
CA ASN A 94 0.70 4.03 -11.71
C ASN A 94 -0.58 4.77 -11.30
N ALA A 95 -1.54 4.94 -12.22
CA ALA A 95 -2.82 5.62 -11.94
C ALA A 95 -3.86 4.68 -11.32
N GLU A 96 -3.81 3.40 -11.64
CA GLU A 96 -4.84 2.42 -11.26
C GLU A 96 -4.51 1.61 -10.00
N ILE A 97 -3.22 1.35 -9.71
CA ILE A 97 -2.83 0.51 -8.57
C ILE A 97 -2.55 1.38 -7.34
N PRO A 98 -3.37 1.29 -6.27
CA PRO A 98 -3.24 2.19 -5.13
C PRO A 98 -2.04 1.84 -4.26
N ILE A 99 -1.38 2.87 -3.75
CA ILE A 99 -0.23 2.73 -2.85
C ILE A 99 -0.51 3.24 -1.43
N PHE A 100 -1.59 3.99 -1.25
CA PHE A 100 -2.09 4.41 0.05
C PHE A 100 -3.59 4.12 0.19
N LEU A 101 -4.00 3.91 1.44
CA LEU A 101 -5.38 3.75 1.86
C LEU A 101 -5.73 4.83 2.89
N GLY A 102 -6.85 5.52 2.68
CA GLY A 102 -7.51 6.40 3.64
C GLY A 102 -8.81 5.74 4.11
N LEU A 103 -9.06 5.78 5.41
CA LEU A 103 -10.33 5.36 6.01
C LEU A 103 -10.85 6.54 6.82
N ARG A 104 -12.14 6.84 6.68
CA ARG A 104 -12.87 7.74 7.56
C ARG A 104 -13.84 6.91 8.38
N ALA A 105 -13.91 7.23 9.67
CA ALA A 105 -14.80 6.55 10.58
C ALA A 105 -15.47 7.57 11.51
N VAL A 106 -16.72 7.29 11.87
CA VAL A 106 -17.54 8.07 12.80
C VAL A 106 -17.79 7.24 14.05
N ARG A 107 -17.74 7.88 15.23
CA ARG A 107 -18.04 7.19 16.49
C ARG A 107 -19.52 6.84 16.52
N ARG A 108 -19.83 5.59 16.90
CA ARG A 108 -21.20 5.12 17.14
C ARG A 108 -21.71 5.60 18.49
#